data_AF-Q2SM15-F1
#
_entry.id   AF-Q2SM15-F1
#
_cell.length_a   1.000
_cell.length_b   1.000
_cell.length_c   1.000
_cell.angle_alpha   90.00
_cell.angle_beta   90.00
_cell.angle_gamma   90.00
#
_symmetry.space_group_name_H-M   'P 1'
#
loop_
_entity.id
_entity.type
_entity.pdbx_description
1 polymer ?
#
loop_
_entity_poly.entity_id
_entity_poly.type
_entity_poly.pdbx_seq_one_letter_code
_entity_poly.pdbx_strand_id
1 'polypeptide(L)'
;MFLIQKKRYFPLPEYELQDNRVQVTITGRVVDMAYARKLAEYPDLTLEDILLLDRVQKRKPLTEDQAKHLKVLGLIEGRKPNFHISAQVADHSGERAQYIRNRAFDDQHYKQMIIEYLEKFGTAKRVDINRLLLDKLPDVLDATQKDNKVKNLLQALKQEGLIEPEGKSWRMSNKS
;
A
#
# COMPACT_ATOMS: atom_id res chain seq x y z
N MET A 1 -19.63 -6.59 -5.85
CA MET A 1 -18.70 -5.58 -5.29
C MET A 1 -17.35 -6.17 -4.87
N PHE A 2 -17.31 -7.16 -3.97
CA PHE A 2 -16.07 -7.84 -3.53
C PHE A 2 -15.20 -8.35 -4.69
N LEU A 3 -15.80 -9.01 -5.69
CA LEU A 3 -15.08 -9.49 -6.87
C LEU A 3 -14.46 -8.37 -7.71
N ILE A 4 -15.05 -7.18 -7.74
CA ILE A 4 -14.51 -6.02 -8.47
C ILE A 4 -13.27 -5.50 -7.73
N GLN A 5 -13.33 -5.39 -6.40
CA GLN A 5 -12.18 -5.01 -5.57
C GLN A 5 -11.05 -6.04 -5.70
N LYS A 6 -11.37 -7.35 -5.65
CA LYS A 6 -10.40 -8.44 -5.92
C LYS A 6 -9.74 -8.26 -7.29
N LYS A 7 -10.52 -8.06 -8.36
CA LYS A 7 -9.99 -7.87 -9.73
C LYS A 7 -9.10 -6.63 -9.85
N ARG A 8 -9.35 -5.60 -9.05
CA ARG A 8 -8.56 -4.36 -9.01
C ARG A 8 -7.44 -4.37 -7.97
N TYR A 9 -7.29 -5.46 -7.21
CA TYR A 9 -6.32 -5.59 -6.13
C TYR A 9 -6.52 -4.57 -5.00
N PHE A 10 -7.74 -4.10 -4.82
CA PHE A 10 -8.10 -3.12 -3.79
C PHE A 10 -8.57 -3.82 -2.51
N PRO A 11 -8.43 -3.16 -1.35
CA PRO A 11 -9.02 -3.65 -0.11
C PRO A 11 -10.50 -3.96 -0.28
N LEU A 12 -10.97 -4.99 0.43
CA LEU A 12 -12.38 -5.34 0.40
C LEU A 12 -13.22 -4.25 1.10
N PRO A 13 -14.49 -4.07 0.73
CA PRO A 13 -15.36 -3.10 1.36
C PRO A 13 -15.65 -3.46 2.82
N GLU A 14 -15.78 -2.45 3.66
CA GLU A 14 -16.15 -2.63 5.07
C GLU A 14 -17.60 -2.24 5.30
N TYR A 15 -18.26 -2.96 6.20
CA TYR A 15 -19.64 -2.73 6.58
C TYR A 15 -19.69 -2.51 8.08
N GLU A 16 -20.30 -1.40 8.47
CA GLU A 16 -20.56 -1.07 9.87
C GLU A 16 -22.08 -0.99 10.04
N LEU A 17 -22.60 -1.77 10.99
CA LEU A 17 -24.00 -1.79 11.36
C LEU A 17 -24.11 -1.18 12.75
N GLN A 18 -24.58 0.07 12.81
CA GLN A 18 -24.79 0.82 14.04
C GLN A 18 -26.03 1.70 13.87
N ASP A 19 -26.78 1.91 14.96
CA ASP A 19 -27.93 2.82 15.01
C ASP A 19 -28.97 2.62 13.89
N ASN A 20 -29.35 1.36 13.61
CA ASN A 20 -30.27 1.00 12.51
C ASN A 20 -29.81 1.50 11.12
N ARG A 21 -28.52 1.79 10.96
CA ARG A 21 -27.90 2.23 9.71
C ARG A 21 -26.80 1.26 9.29
N VAL A 22 -26.67 1.09 7.97
CA VAL A 22 -25.56 0.38 7.34
C VAL A 22 -24.64 1.41 6.67
N GLN A 23 -23.40 1.52 7.14
CA GLN A 23 -22.37 2.31 6.48
C GLN A 23 -21.43 1.38 5.71
N VAL A 24 -21.15 1.73 4.44
CA VAL A 24 -20.24 0.97 3.58
C VAL A 24 -19.05 1.84 3.22
N THR A 25 -17.84 1.36 3.52
CA THR A 25 -16.59 2.01 3.13
C THR A 25 -15.97 1.28 1.95
N ILE A 26 -15.84 1.96 0.80
CA ILE A 26 -15.27 1.39 -0.43
C ILE A 26 -13.96 2.09 -0.75
N THR A 27 -12.87 1.33 -0.79
CA THR A 27 -11.54 1.87 -1.08
C THR A 27 -11.26 1.83 -2.58
N GLY A 28 -11.16 2.99 -3.23
CA GLY A 28 -10.91 3.10 -4.68
C GLY A 28 -9.45 2.98 -5.11
N ARG A 29 -8.55 2.49 -4.25
CA ARG A 29 -7.11 2.41 -4.52
C ARG A 29 -6.45 1.24 -3.80
N VAL A 30 -5.25 0.85 -4.26
CA VAL A 30 -4.37 -0.04 -3.49
C VAL A 30 -3.90 0.70 -2.24
N VAL A 31 -4.04 0.07 -1.08
CA VAL A 31 -3.58 0.60 0.22
C VAL A 31 -2.36 -0.15 0.72
N ASP A 32 -2.29 -1.45 0.45
CA ASP A 32 -1.18 -2.31 0.84
C ASP A 32 -0.68 -3.06 -0.39
N MET A 33 0.60 -2.84 -0.69
CA MET A 33 1.24 -3.44 -1.86
C MET A 33 1.48 -4.93 -1.68
N ALA A 34 1.76 -5.40 -0.47
CA ALA A 34 1.95 -6.82 -0.21
C ALA A 34 0.62 -7.58 -0.40
N TYR A 35 -0.50 -7.02 0.05
CA TYR A 35 -1.83 -7.54 -0.22
C TYR A 35 -2.12 -7.64 -1.73
N ALA A 36 -1.91 -6.54 -2.46
CA ALA A 36 -2.15 -6.50 -3.90
C ALA A 36 -1.28 -7.50 -4.67
N ARG A 37 -0.02 -7.70 -4.25
CA ARG A 37 0.87 -8.72 -4.83
C ARG A 37 0.35 -10.12 -4.59
N LYS A 38 -0.03 -10.49 -3.35
CA LYS A 38 -0.56 -11.83 -3.05
C LYS A 38 -1.81 -12.15 -3.87
N LEU A 39 -2.71 -11.19 -4.05
CA LEU A 39 -3.88 -11.36 -4.91
C LEU A 39 -3.54 -11.56 -6.40
N ALA A 40 -2.44 -10.97 -6.87
CA ALA A 40 -2.00 -11.11 -8.25
C ALA A 40 -1.22 -12.42 -8.48
N GLU A 41 -0.45 -12.88 -7.49
CA GLU A 41 0.34 -14.11 -7.52
C GLU A 41 -0.53 -15.37 -7.42
N TYR A 42 -1.58 -15.33 -6.58
CA TYR A 42 -2.45 -16.46 -6.33
C TYR A 42 -3.90 -16.14 -6.77
N PRO A 43 -4.20 -16.18 -8.09
CA PRO A 43 -5.54 -15.87 -8.59
C PRO A 43 -6.62 -16.80 -8.02
N ASP A 44 -6.23 -18.03 -7.70
CA ASP A 44 -7.08 -19.11 -7.18
C ASP A 44 -7.28 -19.05 -5.67
N LEU A 45 -6.76 -18.01 -4.98
CA LEU A 45 -7.08 -17.77 -3.57
C LEU A 45 -8.59 -17.79 -3.36
N THR A 46 -9.00 -18.57 -2.37
CA THR A 46 -10.40 -18.67 -1.95
C THR A 46 -10.86 -17.33 -1.40
N LEU A 47 -12.18 -17.09 -1.43
CA LEU A 47 -12.74 -15.86 -0.87
C LEU A 47 -12.42 -15.74 0.64
N GLU A 48 -12.36 -16.87 1.35
CA GLU A 48 -12.02 -16.92 2.75
C GLU A 48 -10.58 -16.45 3.00
N ASP A 49 -9.60 -16.98 2.26
CA ASP A 49 -8.19 -16.58 2.40
C ASP A 49 -8.01 -15.07 2.12
N ILE A 50 -8.71 -14.57 1.11
CA ILE A 50 -8.67 -13.14 0.74
C ILE A 50 -9.24 -12.27 1.87
N LEU A 51 -10.33 -12.71 2.49
CA LEU A 51 -10.94 -11.98 3.60
C LEU A 51 -10.03 -11.98 4.83
N LEU A 52 -9.35 -13.09 5.12
CA LEU A 52 -8.37 -13.15 6.21
C LEU A 52 -7.14 -12.27 5.92
N LEU A 53 -6.66 -12.25 4.68
CA LEU A 53 -5.57 -11.35 4.26
C LEU A 53 -5.96 -9.87 4.36
N ASP A 54 -7.18 -9.52 3.95
CA ASP A 54 -7.71 -8.16 4.07
C ASP A 54 -7.83 -7.72 5.54
N ARG A 55 -8.14 -8.64 6.47
CA ARG A 55 -8.10 -8.37 7.92
C ARG A 55 -6.68 -8.02 8.38
N VAL A 56 -5.66 -8.74 7.93
CA VAL A 56 -4.25 -8.47 8.27
C VAL A 56 -3.83 -7.10 7.76
N GLN A 57 -4.15 -6.79 6.50
CA GLN A 57 -3.93 -5.49 5.87
C GLN A 57 -4.57 -4.33 6.66
N LYS A 58 -5.73 -4.58 7.26
CA LYS A 58 -6.47 -3.61 8.08
C LYS A 58 -6.10 -3.65 9.56
N ARG A 59 -5.07 -4.43 9.94
CA ARG A 59 -4.60 -4.62 11.32
C ARG A 59 -5.72 -5.12 12.26
N LYS A 60 -6.65 -5.91 11.74
CA LYS A 60 -7.69 -6.57 12.52
C LYS A 60 -7.16 -7.88 13.12
N PRO A 61 -7.61 -8.28 14.31
CA PRO A 61 -7.17 -9.52 14.92
C PRO A 61 -7.62 -10.74 14.11
N LEU A 62 -6.77 -11.76 14.11
CA LEU A 62 -7.02 -13.11 13.63
C LEU A 62 -7.10 -14.07 14.81
N THR A 63 -7.88 -15.14 14.67
CA THR A 63 -7.77 -16.29 15.58
C THR A 63 -6.47 -17.05 15.34
N GLU A 64 -6.08 -17.91 16.29
CA GLU A 64 -4.85 -18.70 16.14
C GLU A 64 -4.93 -19.66 14.96
N ASP A 65 -6.08 -20.28 14.74
CA ASP A 65 -6.31 -21.18 13.61
C ASP A 65 -6.25 -20.44 12.26
N GLN A 66 -6.86 -19.25 12.16
CA GLN A 66 -6.78 -18.42 10.97
C GLN A 66 -5.35 -17.99 10.66
N ALA A 67 -4.60 -17.58 11.69
CA ALA A 67 -3.21 -17.20 11.53
C ALA A 67 -2.33 -18.40 11.15
N LYS A 68 -2.58 -19.58 11.74
CA LYS A 68 -1.87 -20.82 11.40
C LYS A 68 -2.14 -21.25 9.95
N HIS A 69 -3.40 -21.19 9.52
CA HIS A 69 -3.80 -21.47 8.14
C HIS A 69 -3.08 -20.58 7.14
N LEU A 70 -3.12 -19.26 7.32
CA LEU A 70 -2.43 -18.31 6.43
C LEU A 70 -0.90 -18.45 6.46
N LYS A 71 -0.32 -18.86 7.59
CA LYS A 71 1.13 -19.15 7.70
C LYS A 71 1.54 -20.40 6.94
N VAL A 72 0.74 -21.46 7.02
CA VAL A 72 0.97 -22.71 6.26
C VAL A 72 0.94 -22.43 4.76
N LEU A 73 0.05 -21.54 4.32
CA LEU A 73 -0.02 -21.08 2.93
C LEU A 73 1.09 -20.07 2.55
N GLY A 74 1.96 -19.65 3.49
CA GLY A 74 3.02 -18.67 3.22
C GLY A 74 2.50 -17.27 2.87
N LEU A 75 1.26 -16.95 3.25
CA LEU A 75 0.62 -15.68 2.91
C LEU A 75 0.94 -14.58 3.93
N ILE A 76 1.21 -14.96 5.18
CA ILE A 76 1.54 -14.03 6.27
C ILE A 76 2.74 -14.49 7.09
N GLU A 77 3.36 -13.55 7.78
CA GLU A 77 4.46 -13.75 8.73
C GLU A 77 4.24 -12.95 10.02
N GLY A 78 5.15 -13.11 10.99
CA GLY A 78 5.06 -12.44 12.29
C GLY A 78 4.42 -13.30 13.40
N ARG A 79 4.10 -12.67 14.53
CA ARG A 79 3.59 -13.32 15.75
C ARG A 79 2.48 -12.47 16.35
N LYS A 80 1.52 -13.12 17.04
CA LYS A 80 0.42 -12.43 17.72
C LYS A 80 0.98 -11.33 18.65
N PRO A 81 0.38 -10.11 18.66
CA PRO A 81 -0.78 -9.67 17.87
C PRO A 81 -0.42 -9.11 16.48
N ASN A 82 0.86 -9.01 16.14
CA ASN A 82 1.36 -8.30 14.96
C ASN A 82 1.69 -9.27 13.81
N PHE A 83 0.71 -9.45 12.92
CA PHE A 83 0.90 -10.19 11.67
C PHE A 83 1.12 -9.23 10.51
N HIS A 84 1.91 -9.66 9.54
CA HIS A 84 2.20 -8.92 8.32
C HIS A 84 2.01 -9.83 7.11
N ILE A 85 1.59 -9.27 5.97
CA ILE A 85 1.49 -10.03 4.73
C ILE A 85 2.92 -10.32 4.26
N SER A 86 3.23 -11.60 4.02
CA SER A 86 4.60 -12.00 3.76
C SER A 86 5.13 -11.35 2.48
N ALA A 87 6.34 -10.78 2.59
CA ALA A 87 7.04 -10.19 1.47
C ALA A 87 7.62 -11.25 0.51
N GLN A 88 7.71 -12.53 0.93
CA GLN A 88 8.24 -13.59 0.09
C GLN A 88 7.34 -13.79 -1.13
N VAL A 89 7.95 -13.54 -2.28
CA VAL A 89 7.36 -13.71 -3.59
C VAL A 89 7.54 -15.18 -3.98
N ALA A 90 6.47 -15.86 -4.34
CA ALA A 90 6.64 -17.09 -5.11
C ALA A 90 7.08 -16.71 -6.53
N ASP A 91 7.95 -17.49 -7.18
CA ASP A 91 8.37 -17.31 -8.58
C ASP A 91 7.22 -17.54 -9.60
N HIS A 92 5.98 -17.26 -9.22
CA HIS A 92 4.84 -17.18 -10.13
C HIS A 92 4.94 -15.87 -10.93
N SER A 93 5.72 -15.92 -12.01
CA SER A 93 5.97 -14.84 -12.96
C SER A 93 4.78 -14.59 -13.91
N GLY A 94 3.60 -14.32 -13.35
CA GLY A 94 2.44 -13.88 -14.15
C GLY A 94 2.51 -12.38 -14.48
N GLU A 95 2.03 -11.98 -15.66
CA GLU A 95 2.03 -10.56 -16.12
C GLU A 95 1.44 -9.59 -15.08
N ARG A 96 0.40 -10.00 -14.36
CA ARG A 96 -0.26 -9.17 -13.35
C ARG A 96 0.58 -9.00 -12.09
N ALA A 97 1.24 -10.06 -11.63
CA ALA A 97 2.17 -9.99 -10.52
C ALA A 97 3.37 -9.11 -10.88
N GLN A 98 3.87 -9.21 -12.12
CA GLN A 98 4.95 -8.37 -12.62
C GLN A 98 4.56 -6.90 -12.73
N TYR A 99 3.34 -6.59 -13.17
CA TYR A 99 2.80 -5.22 -13.18
C TYR A 99 2.77 -4.61 -11.77
N ILE A 100 2.23 -5.32 -10.78
CA ILE A 100 2.18 -4.83 -9.38
C ILE A 100 3.59 -4.70 -8.80
N ARG A 101 4.50 -5.61 -9.15
CA ARG A 101 5.90 -5.59 -8.73
C ARG A 101 6.62 -4.36 -9.30
N ASN A 102 6.52 -4.12 -10.60
CA ASN A 102 7.09 -2.94 -11.26
C ASN A 102 6.56 -1.65 -10.64
N ARG A 103 5.24 -1.55 -10.47
CA ARG A 103 4.60 -0.42 -9.81
C ARG A 103 5.13 -0.17 -8.39
N ALA A 104 5.41 -1.22 -7.63
CA ALA A 104 5.95 -1.09 -6.29
C ALA A 104 7.42 -0.63 -6.28
N PHE A 105 8.21 -1.14 -7.23
CA PHE A 105 9.59 -0.68 -7.42
C PHE A 105 9.63 0.80 -7.80
N ASP A 106 8.73 1.22 -8.69
CA ASP A 106 8.58 2.64 -9.05
C ASP A 106 8.26 3.50 -7.82
N ASP A 107 7.27 3.09 -7.02
CA ASP A 107 6.89 3.84 -5.81
C ASP A 107 8.04 3.94 -4.80
N GLN A 108 8.79 2.85 -4.57
CA GLN A 108 9.95 2.85 -3.68
C GLN A 108 11.07 3.74 -4.22
N HIS A 109 11.32 3.70 -5.53
CA HIS A 109 12.30 4.54 -6.19
C HIS A 109 11.95 6.03 -6.03
N TYR A 110 10.70 6.42 -6.25
CA TYR A 110 10.26 7.81 -6.08
C TYR A 110 10.31 8.27 -4.61
N LYS A 111 9.98 7.39 -3.65
CA LYS A 111 10.14 7.69 -2.22
C LYS A 111 11.60 7.97 -1.86
N GLN A 112 12.51 7.12 -2.34
CA GLN A 112 13.94 7.26 -2.10
C GLN A 112 14.46 8.60 -2.64
N MET A 113 14.05 9.01 -3.85
CA MET A 113 14.40 10.32 -4.40
C MET A 113 13.94 11.49 -3.52
N ILE A 114 12.75 11.40 -2.91
CA ILE A 114 12.26 12.44 -1.98
C ILE A 114 13.15 12.49 -0.74
N ILE A 115 13.49 11.33 -0.17
CA ILE A 115 14.35 11.23 1.01
C ILE A 115 15.72 11.84 0.72
N GLU A 116 16.37 11.42 -0.37
CA GLU A 116 17.70 11.95 -0.76
C GLU A 116 17.68 13.47 -0.98
N TYR A 117 16.60 13.99 -1.56
CA TYR A 117 16.42 15.44 -1.70
C TYR A 117 16.34 16.13 -0.34
N LEU A 118 15.53 15.60 0.59
CA LEU A 118 15.37 16.17 1.93
C LEU A 118 16.62 16.04 2.78
N GLU A 119 17.38 14.95 2.67
CA GLU A 119 18.68 14.77 3.30
C GLU A 119 19.69 15.80 2.80
N LYS A 120 19.68 16.10 1.50
CA LYS A 120 20.62 17.03 0.87
C LYS A 120 20.28 18.51 1.10
N PHE A 121 19.00 18.87 1.07
CA PHE A 121 18.55 20.26 1.09
C PHE A 121 17.81 20.66 2.37
N GLY A 122 17.58 19.71 3.29
CA GLY A 122 16.91 19.90 4.58
C GLY A 122 15.39 20.00 4.50
N THR A 123 14.88 20.84 3.60
CA THR A 123 13.44 21.06 3.42
C THR A 123 13.05 21.08 1.93
N ALA A 124 11.80 20.70 1.63
CA ALA A 124 11.26 20.76 0.28
C ALA A 124 9.83 21.26 0.27
N LYS A 125 9.52 22.24 -0.59
CA LYS A 125 8.12 22.61 -0.85
C LYS A 125 7.50 21.63 -1.82
N ARG A 126 6.16 21.59 -1.84
CA ARG A 126 5.41 20.78 -2.81
C ARG A 126 5.83 21.02 -4.27
N VAL A 127 6.17 22.26 -4.63
CA VAL A 127 6.62 22.61 -5.98
C VAL A 127 7.98 21.99 -6.34
N ASP A 128 8.89 21.89 -5.38
CA ASP A 128 10.23 21.33 -5.60
C ASP A 128 10.13 19.81 -5.80
N ILE A 129 9.29 19.15 -5.00
CA ILE A 129 9.01 17.72 -5.12
C ILE A 129 8.30 17.41 -6.44
N ASN A 130 7.38 18.28 -6.89
CA ASN A 130 6.75 18.15 -8.19
C ASN A 130 7.78 18.28 -9.33
N ARG A 131 8.70 19.25 -9.26
CA ARG A 131 9.79 19.40 -10.24
C ARG A 131 10.75 18.21 -10.24
N LEU A 132 10.97 17.59 -9.08
CA LEU A 132 11.83 16.43 -8.94
C LEU A 132 11.24 15.17 -9.60
N LEU A 133 9.92 15.00 -9.53
CA LEU A 133 9.26 13.73 -9.87
C LEU A 133 8.41 13.75 -11.14
N LEU A 134 7.76 14.86 -11.52
CA LEU A 134 6.72 14.86 -12.57
C LEU A 134 7.24 14.41 -13.94
N ASP A 135 8.49 14.74 -14.26
CA ASP A 135 9.23 14.35 -15.47
C ASP A 135 9.67 12.88 -15.47
N LYS A 136 9.72 12.25 -14.28
CA LYS A 136 10.15 10.86 -14.07
C LYS A 136 8.99 9.91 -13.81
N LEU A 137 7.78 10.44 -13.63
CA LEU A 137 6.55 9.66 -13.53
C LEU A 137 6.13 9.14 -14.91
N PRO A 138 5.55 7.92 -15.00
CA PRO A 138 5.17 7.33 -16.27
C PRO A 138 4.27 8.23 -17.12
N ASP A 139 4.53 8.28 -18.43
CA ASP A 139 3.76 9.12 -19.38
C ASP A 139 2.33 8.65 -19.59
N VAL A 140 2.01 7.41 -19.21
CA VAL A 140 0.64 6.88 -19.19
C VAL A 140 -0.25 7.59 -18.15
N LEU A 141 0.33 8.31 -17.18
CA LEU A 141 -0.40 9.04 -16.16
C LEU A 141 -0.75 10.46 -16.62
N ASP A 142 -2.01 10.84 -16.48
CA ASP A 142 -2.44 12.24 -16.68
C ASP A 142 -1.94 13.16 -15.56
N ALA A 143 -2.07 14.48 -15.74
CA ALA A 143 -1.61 15.47 -14.78
C ALA A 143 -2.22 15.32 -13.37
N THR A 144 -3.51 14.95 -13.30
CA THR A 144 -4.21 14.72 -12.03
C THR A 144 -3.72 13.45 -11.34
N GLN A 145 -3.48 12.39 -12.10
CA GLN A 145 -2.93 11.13 -11.61
C GLN A 145 -1.49 11.30 -11.13
N LYS A 146 -0.66 12.06 -11.86
CA LYS A 146 0.70 12.41 -11.46
C LYS A 146 0.70 13.20 -10.14
N ASP A 147 -0.13 14.24 -10.01
CA ASP A 147 -0.22 15.01 -8.76
C ASP A 147 -0.70 14.14 -7.57
N ASN A 148 -1.73 13.33 -7.77
CA ASN A 148 -2.22 12.37 -6.78
C ASN A 148 -1.14 11.37 -6.36
N LYS A 149 -0.31 10.91 -7.31
CA LYS A 149 0.80 10.01 -7.02
C LYS A 149 1.82 10.66 -6.11
N VAL A 150 2.28 11.88 -6.43
CA VAL A 150 3.21 12.61 -5.54
C VAL A 150 2.59 12.85 -4.16
N LYS A 151 1.28 13.16 -4.09
CA LYS A 151 0.58 13.35 -2.80
C LYS A 151 0.60 12.06 -1.97
N ASN A 152 0.32 10.92 -2.59
CA ASN A 152 0.32 9.63 -1.93
C ASN A 152 1.73 9.23 -1.42
N LEU A 153 2.77 9.50 -2.20
CA LEU A 153 4.16 9.23 -1.81
C LEU A 153 4.53 10.00 -0.53
N LEU A 154 4.22 11.30 -0.46
CA LEU A 154 4.49 12.13 0.72
C LEU A 154 3.70 11.68 1.95
N GLN A 155 2.43 11.32 1.78
CA GLN A 155 1.62 10.81 2.89
C GLN A 155 2.14 9.46 3.39
N ALA A 156 2.60 8.59 2.50
CA ALA A 156 3.21 7.32 2.89
C ALA A 156 4.50 7.54 3.69
N LEU A 157 5.41 8.38 3.21
CA LEU A 157 6.65 8.72 3.93
C LEU A 157 6.38 9.34 5.31
N LYS A 158 5.33 10.16 5.42
CA LYS A 158 4.88 10.72 6.70
C LYS A 158 4.37 9.64 7.66
N GLN A 159 3.55 8.72 7.16
CA GLN A 159 3.02 7.60 7.96
C GLN A 159 4.11 6.63 8.40
N GLU A 160 5.16 6.49 7.59
CA GLU A 160 6.37 5.72 7.90
C GLU A 160 7.29 6.43 8.91
N GLY A 161 7.00 7.70 9.27
CA GLY A 161 7.81 8.48 10.20
C GLY A 161 9.16 8.92 9.64
N LEU A 162 9.30 8.94 8.31
CA LEU A 162 10.53 9.34 7.63
C LEU A 162 10.59 10.85 7.39
N ILE A 163 9.43 11.46 7.14
CA ILE A 163 9.30 12.89 6.89
C ILE A 163 8.15 13.48 7.71
N GLU A 164 8.23 14.77 7.98
CA GLU A 164 7.18 15.52 8.66
C GLU A 164 6.91 16.86 7.99
N PRO A 165 5.67 17.38 8.11
CA PRO A 165 5.35 18.70 7.60
C PRO A 165 5.99 19.78 8.48
N GLU A 166 6.65 20.74 7.84
CA GLU A 166 7.14 21.98 8.44
C GLU A 166 6.45 23.17 7.74
N GLY A 167 5.32 23.60 8.30
CA GLY A 167 4.47 24.62 7.67
C GLY A 167 3.94 24.20 6.30
N LYS A 168 4.41 24.85 5.23
CA LYS A 168 4.07 24.53 3.83
C LYS A 168 5.13 23.67 3.12
N SER A 169 6.11 23.19 3.87
CA SER A 169 7.24 22.38 3.40
C SER A 169 7.24 21.01 4.08
N TRP A 170 8.07 20.11 3.57
CA TRP A 170 8.40 18.82 4.17
C TRP A 170 9.85 18.83 4.61
N ARG A 171 10.16 18.13 5.70
CA ARG A 171 11.52 17.91 6.20
C ARG A 171 11.68 16.49 6.70
N MET A 172 12.92 16.06 6.93
CA MET A 172 13.19 14.78 7.59
C MET A 172 12.60 14.78 9.00
N SER A 173 11.98 13.67 9.42
CA SER A 173 11.57 13.50 10.81
C SER A 173 12.81 13.33 11.69
N ASN A 174 12.84 14.04 12.82
CA ASN A 174 13.86 13.80 13.83
C ASN A 174 13.61 12.42 14.46
N LYS A 175 14.44 11.41 14.12
CA LYS A 175 14.45 10.14 14.85
C LYS A 175 14.74 10.47 16.32
N SER A 176 13.74 10.28 17.17
CA SER A 176 13.89 10.27 18.64
C SER A 176 14.31 8.88 19.10
#